data_AF-A0A0K2ZDD6-F1
#
_entry.id   AF-A0A0K2ZDD6-F1
#
_cell.length_a   1.000
_cell.length_b   1.000
_cell.length_c   1.000
_cell.angle_alpha   90.00
_cell.angle_beta   90.00
_cell.angle_gamma   90.00
#
_symmetry.space_group_name_H-M   'P 1'
#
loop_
_entity.id
_entity.type
_entity.pdbx_description
1 polymer ?
#
loop_
_entity_poly.entity_id
_entity_poly.type
_entity_poly.pdbx_seq_one_letter_code
_entity_poly.pdbx_strand_id
1 'polypeptide(L)'
;MIAVSIDSLHAELRQLQQVLQGDDHALAERIVSEHEQHLREYLQQAGSDVSRDGIGSLLKLQQAVIAQMLQARDEAGDWLRANRLSNNAARAYSQAGSLR
;
A
#
# COMPACT_ATOMS: atom_id res chain seq x y z
N MET A 1 6.77 -25.67 -7.08
CA MET A 1 6.84 -24.68 -5.99
C MET A 1 8.01 -23.77 -6.34
N ILE A 2 7.77 -22.51 -6.72
CA ILE A 2 8.86 -21.57 -7.03
C ILE A 2 9.57 -21.32 -5.70
N ALA A 3 10.88 -21.55 -5.63
CA ALA A 3 11.64 -21.29 -4.42
C ALA A 3 11.61 -19.78 -4.13
N VAL A 4 11.26 -19.40 -2.90
CA VAL A 4 11.29 -18.01 -2.47
C VAL A 4 12.74 -17.54 -2.48
N SER A 5 13.00 -16.42 -3.16
CA SER A 5 14.33 -15.84 -3.27
C SER A 5 14.30 -14.36 -2.90
N ILE A 6 15.47 -13.79 -2.63
CA ILE A 6 15.57 -12.36 -2.39
C ILE A 6 15.06 -11.56 -3.59
N ASP A 7 15.26 -12.04 -4.81
CA ASP A 7 14.80 -11.38 -6.04
C ASP A 7 13.28 -11.44 -6.18
N SER A 8 12.62 -12.54 -5.77
CA SER A 8 11.15 -12.63 -5.79
C SER A 8 10.54 -11.64 -4.79
N LEU A 9 11.12 -11.50 -3.60
CA LEU A 9 10.69 -10.51 -2.60
C LEU A 9 10.83 -9.06 -3.12
N HIS A 10 11.91 -8.76 -3.85
CA HIS A 10 12.04 -7.44 -4.50
C HIS A 10 11.00 -7.24 -5.60
N ALA A 11 10.71 -8.27 -6.39
CA ALA A 11 9.72 -8.20 -7.46
C ALA A 11 8.31 -7.93 -6.91
N GLU A 12 7.93 -8.60 -5.82
CA GLU A 12 6.65 -8.40 -5.13
C GLU A 12 6.50 -6.96 -4.63
N LEU A 13 7.52 -6.38 -3.99
CA LEU A 13 7.45 -5.00 -3.53
C LEU A 13 7.39 -4.00 -4.70
N ARG A 14 8.09 -4.26 -5.81
CA ARG A 14 7.97 -3.42 -7.03
C ARG A 14 6.58 -3.53 -7.65
N GLN A 15 6.00 -4.73 -7.67
CA GLN A 15 4.62 -4.94 -8.11
C GLN A 15 3.65 -4.18 -7.21
N LEU A 16 3.85 -4.23 -5.89
CA LEU A 16 3.03 -3.47 -4.95
C LEU A 16 3.11 -1.96 -5.21
N GLN A 17 4.29 -1.41 -5.47
CA GLN A 17 4.42 0.02 -5.85
C GLN A 17 3.60 0.39 -7.08
N GLN A 18 3.54 -0.49 -8.08
CA GLN A 18 2.74 -0.28 -9.29
C GLN A 18 1.25 -0.38 -8.99
N VAL A 19 0.82 -1.37 -8.20
CA VAL A 19 -0.60 -1.54 -7.82
C VAL A 19 -1.09 -0.35 -6.98
N LEU A 20 -0.24 0.19 -6.10
CA LEU A 20 -0.56 1.39 -5.30
C LEU A 20 -0.73 2.68 -6.12
N GLN A 21 -0.34 2.69 -7.40
CA GLN A 21 -0.63 3.81 -8.32
C GLN A 21 -2.03 3.70 -8.94
N GLY A 22 -2.69 2.56 -8.80
CA GLY A 22 -4.07 2.34 -9.22
C GLY A 22 -5.03 2.20 -8.04
N ASP A 23 -6.29 1.90 -8.36
CA ASP A 23 -7.38 1.77 -7.38
C ASP A 23 -7.61 0.32 -6.91
N ASP A 24 -6.74 -0.62 -7.26
CA ASP A 24 -6.90 -2.03 -6.89
C ASP A 24 -6.34 -2.32 -5.49
N HIS A 25 -7.04 -1.80 -4.49
CA HIS A 25 -6.66 -1.97 -3.07
C HIS A 25 -6.74 -3.42 -2.59
N ALA A 26 -7.63 -4.23 -3.19
CA ALA A 26 -7.77 -5.65 -2.86
C ALA A 26 -6.54 -6.44 -3.32
N LEU A 27 -6.04 -6.15 -4.53
CA LEU A 27 -4.78 -6.72 -5.00
C LEU A 27 -3.59 -6.25 -4.16
N ALA A 28 -3.55 -4.98 -3.75
CA ALA A 28 -2.50 -4.46 -2.87
C ALA A 28 -2.44 -5.22 -1.53
N GLU A 29 -3.60 -5.43 -0.88
CA GLU A 29 -3.70 -6.17 0.38
C GLU A 29 -3.23 -7.63 0.24
N ARG A 30 -3.59 -8.26 -0.88
CA ARG A 30 -3.14 -9.61 -1.20
C ARG A 30 -1.63 -9.69 -1.35
N ILE A 31 -1.02 -8.78 -2.11
CA ILE A 31 0.43 -8.75 -2.32
C ILE A 31 1.17 -8.53 -0.99
N VAL A 32 0.69 -7.64 -0.12
CA VAL A 32 1.29 -7.43 1.22
C VAL A 32 1.28 -8.72 2.04
N SER A 33 0.15 -9.43 2.04
CA SER A 33 -0.02 -10.67 2.80
C SER A 33 0.87 -11.80 2.26
N GLU A 34 0.92 -11.96 0.94
CA GLU A 34 1.79 -12.94 0.26
C GLU A 34 3.26 -12.62 0.50
N HIS A 35 3.66 -11.34 0.39
CA HIS A 35 5.02 -10.89 0.65
C HIS A 35 5.48 -11.17 2.07
N GLU A 36 4.63 -10.92 3.08
CA GLU A 36 4.95 -11.20 4.47
C GLU A 36 5.17 -12.71 4.71
N GLN A 37 4.35 -13.57 4.09
CA GLN A 37 4.53 -15.00 4.13
C GLN A 37 5.85 -15.42 3.48
N HIS A 38 6.13 -14.96 2.26
CA HIS A 38 7.36 -15.30 1.55
C HIS A 38 8.60 -14.77 2.28
N LEU A 39 8.55 -13.58 2.89
CA LEU A 39 9.66 -13.06 3.69
C LEU A 39 10.00 -13.99 4.87
N ARG A 40 8.98 -14.51 5.57
CA ARG A 40 9.18 -15.49 6.62
C ARG A 40 9.81 -16.78 6.09
N GLU A 41 9.31 -17.30 4.97
CA GLU A 41 9.85 -18.50 4.33
C GLU A 41 11.31 -18.31 3.91
N TYR A 42 11.65 -17.17 3.30
CA TYR A 42 13.01 -16.83 2.90
C TYR A 42 13.97 -16.78 4.10
N LEU A 43 13.58 -16.10 5.18
CA LEU A 43 14.39 -15.99 6.39
C LEU A 43 14.60 -17.33 7.09
N GLN A 44 13.62 -18.25 6.99
CA GLN A 44 13.75 -19.61 7.52
C GLN A 44 14.66 -20.49 6.65
N GLN A 45 14.63 -20.33 5.33
CA GLN A 45 15.42 -21.12 4.38
C GLN A 45 16.90 -20.70 4.35
N ALA A 46 17.18 -19.41 4.44
CA ALA A 46 18.49 -18.87 4.08
C ALA A 46 19.58 -19.03 5.16
N GLY A 47 19.25 -19.48 6.37
CA GLY A 47 20.24 -19.83 7.41
C GLY A 47 21.34 -18.76 7.59
N SER A 48 22.60 -19.15 7.44
CA SER A 48 23.78 -18.26 7.52
C SER A 48 24.23 -17.63 6.18
N ASP A 49 23.60 -17.97 5.06
CA ASP A 49 24.02 -17.56 3.70
C ASP A 49 23.14 -16.43 3.12
N VAL A 50 22.54 -15.65 4.01
CA VAL A 50 21.67 -14.53 3.66
C VAL A 50 22.51 -13.36 3.13
N SER A 51 22.20 -12.90 1.92
CA SER A 51 22.80 -11.68 1.37
C SER A 51 22.39 -10.45 2.20
N ARG A 52 23.34 -9.89 2.97
CA ARG A 52 23.13 -8.66 3.76
C ARG A 52 22.77 -7.47 2.87
N ASP A 53 23.42 -7.34 1.72
CA ASP A 53 23.15 -6.25 0.77
C ASP A 53 21.76 -6.42 0.12
N GLY A 54 21.37 -7.66 -0.15
CA GLY A 54 20.04 -8.00 -0.63
C GLY A 54 18.95 -7.62 0.38
N ILE A 55 19.13 -7.98 1.67
CA ILE A 55 18.22 -7.57 2.74
C ILE A 55 18.20 -6.05 2.92
N GLY A 56 19.36 -5.40 2.89
CA GLY A 56 19.44 -3.94 3.03
C GLY A 56 18.69 -3.22 1.91
N SER A 57 18.76 -3.74 0.69
CA SER A 57 18.01 -3.22 -0.47
C SER A 57 16.52 -3.49 -0.34
N LEU A 58 16.13 -4.67 0.12
CA LEU A 58 14.73 -5.03 0.36
C LEU A 58 14.09 -4.14 1.41
N LEU A 59 14.79 -3.88 2.53
CA LEU A 59 14.32 -3.01 3.60
C LEU A 59 14.10 -1.57 3.13
N LYS A 60 15.01 -1.04 2.30
CA LYS A 60 14.84 0.30 1.70
C LYS A 60 13.60 0.36 0.82
N LEU A 61 13.38 -0.68 0.00
CA LEU A 61 12.21 -0.76 -0.86
C LEU A 61 10.92 -0.86 -0.05
N GLN A 62 10.91 -1.64 1.03
CA GLN A 62 9.77 -1.76 1.93
C GLN A 62 9.44 -0.42 2.61
N GLN A 63 10.44 0.34 3.06
CA GLN A 63 10.23 1.68 3.62
C GLN A 63 9.62 2.64 2.60
N ALA A 64 10.06 2.58 1.34
CA ALA A 64 9.49 3.40 0.26
C ALA A 64 8.02 3.05 -0.02
N VAL A 65 7.67 1.76 -0.02
CA VAL A 65 6.28 1.30 -0.16
C VAL A 65 5.42 1.80 0.99
N ILE A 66 5.89 1.69 2.25
CA ILE A 66 5.16 2.17 3.42
C ILE A 66 4.89 3.68 3.32
N ALA A 67 5.89 4.45 2.89
CA ALA A 67 5.72 5.89 2.68
C ALA A 67 4.64 6.20 1.63
N GLN A 68 4.61 5.46 0.52
CA GLN A 68 3.59 5.59 -0.52
C GLN A 68 2.18 5.27 0.02
N MET A 69 2.03 4.19 0.80
CA MET A 69 0.75 3.84 1.41
C MET A 69 0.24 4.90 2.39
N LEU A 70 1.15 5.48 3.19
CA LEU A 70 0.81 6.58 4.10
C LEU A 70 0.35 7.82 3.34
N GLN A 71 1.04 8.18 2.27
CA GLN A 71 0.63 9.28 1.41
C GLN A 71 -0.76 9.04 0.79
N ALA A 72 -1.00 7.87 0.22
CA ALA A 72 -2.29 7.52 -0.36
C ALA A 72 -3.44 7.58 0.68
N ARG A 73 -3.17 7.13 1.92
CA ARG A 73 -4.13 7.24 3.03
C ARG A 73 -4.45 8.70 3.34
N ASP A 74 -3.43 9.55 3.42
CA ASP A 74 -3.61 10.96 3.77
C ASP A 74 -4.40 11.70 2.68
N GLU A 75 -4.11 11.44 1.41
CA GLU A 75 -4.86 11.94 0.25
C GLU A 75 -6.34 11.49 0.27
N ALA A 76 -6.59 10.21 0.54
CA ALA A 76 -7.96 9.70 0.71
C ALA A 76 -8.69 10.39 1.88
N GLY A 77 -7.98 10.66 2.97
CA GLY A 77 -8.50 11.40 4.12
C GLY A 77 -8.87 12.84 3.80
N ASP A 78 -8.04 13.54 3.02
CA ASP A 78 -8.34 14.88 2.50
C ASP A 78 -9.58 14.88 1.61
N TRP A 79 -9.67 13.91 0.69
CA TRP A 79 -10.81 13.77 -0.22
C TRP A 79 -12.13 13.54 0.53
N LEU A 80 -12.14 12.64 1.53
CA LEU A 80 -13.32 12.38 2.36
C LEU A 80 -13.77 13.63 3.14
N ARG A 81 -12.82 14.43 3.66
CA ARG A 81 -13.14 15.69 4.35
C ARG A 81 -13.76 16.71 3.39
N ALA A 82 -13.19 16.88 2.20
CA ALA A 82 -13.72 17.77 1.18
C ALA A 82 -15.15 17.36 0.75
N ASN A 83 -15.38 16.07 0.55
CA ASN A 83 -16.68 15.53 0.16
C ASN A 83 -17.76 15.79 1.22
N ARG A 84 -17.44 15.59 2.51
CA ARG A 84 -18.35 15.92 3.62
C ARG A 84 -18.73 17.41 3.65
N LEU A 85 -17.76 18.30 3.47
CA LEU A 85 -18.00 19.75 3.44
C LEU A 85 -18.92 20.13 2.27
N SER A 86 -18.67 19.58 1.08
CA SER A 86 -19.49 19.81 -0.12
C SER A 86 -20.94 19.35 0.08
N ASN A 87 -21.13 18.14 0.61
CA ASN A 87 -22.47 17.60 0.90
C ASN A 87 -23.24 18.43 1.93
N ASN A 88 -22.55 18.92 2.96
CA ASN A 88 -23.16 19.79 3.96
C ASN A 88 -23.61 21.12 3.35
N ALA A 89 -22.79 21.72 2.48
CA ALA A 89 -23.14 22.95 1.77
C ALA A 89 -24.33 22.75 0.83
N ALA A 90 -24.34 21.66 0.05
CA ALA A 90 -25.45 21.31 -0.83
C ALA A 90 -26.77 21.13 -0.06
N ARG A 91 -26.74 20.47 1.10
CA ARG A 91 -27.90 20.34 1.98
C ARG A 91 -28.37 21.69 2.54
N ALA A 92 -27.46 22.55 2.97
CA ALA A 92 -27.80 23.88 3.48
C ALA A 92 -28.46 24.75 2.40
N TYR A 93 -27.96 24.73 1.17
CA TYR A 93 -28.59 25.43 0.04
C TYR A 93 -29.95 24.86 -0.31
N SER A 94 -30.11 23.53 -0.31
CA SER A 94 -31.42 22.90 -0.56
C SER A 94 -32.46 23.26 0.51
N GLN A 95 -32.07 23.31 1.79
CA GLN A 95 -32.97 23.72 2.87
C GLN A 95 -33.35 25.20 2.77
N ALA A 96 -32.38 26.08 2.50
CA ALA A 96 -32.63 27.50 2.30
C ALA A 96 -33.53 27.78 1.07
N GLY A 97 -33.40 26.98 0.02
CA GLY A 97 -34.28 27.05 -1.15
C GLY A 97 -35.70 26.54 -0.89
N SER A 98 -35.88 25.58 0.01
CA SER A 98 -37.21 25.04 0.39
C SER A 98 -38.02 25.92 1.36
N LEU A 99 -37.37 26.92 1.97
CA LEU A 99 -37.99 27.88 2.90
C LEU A 99 -38.47 29.17 2.19
N ARG A 100 -38.45 29.20 0.86
CA ARG A 100 -39.02 30.26 0.02
C ARG A 100 -40.31 29.79 -0.61
#